data_AF-A0A960D4D6-F1
#
_entry.id   AF-A0A960D4D6-F1
#
_cell.length_a   1.000
_cell.length_b   1.000
_cell.length_c   1.000
_cell.angle_alpha   90.00
_cell.angle_beta   90.00
_cell.angle_gamma   90.00
#
_symmetry.space_group_name_H-M   'P 1'
#
loop_
_entity.id
_entity.type
_entity.pdbx_description
1 polymer ?
#
loop_
_entity_poly.entity_id
_entity_poly.type
_entity_poly.pdbx_seq_one_letter_code
_entity_poly.pdbx_strand_id
1 'polypeptide(L)'
;LSELALGWSTYGVGDQMSHYNVNGGVPKTLIQHLIRWVIGSGEFDDEVGVILQSVLDTEITPELVPTGEDEEIQSSEAKVGPYSLQDFSLFQVLRYGFSPSKIAFLAWHAWSDPDRGGWPPGFPEGKRPAYSLKEIRHWLQVFAQRFYSFSQFKRSALPNGPKVSHGGSLSPRGDWRAPSDMSARIWLAEIERDIPAE
;
A
#
# COMPACT_ATOMS: atom_id res chain seq x y z
N LEU A 1 4.13 6.05 0.63
CA LEU A 1 3.45 6.01 -0.70
C LEU A 1 2.06 5.35 -0.66
N SER A 2 1.91 4.14 -0.11
CA SER A 2 0.64 3.38 -0.12
C SER A 2 -0.49 4.08 0.63
N GLU A 3 -0.22 4.64 1.80
CA GLU A 3 -1.17 5.45 2.57
C GLU A 3 -1.61 6.69 1.77
N LEU A 4 -0.70 7.33 1.03
CA LEU A 4 -1.04 8.43 0.13
C LEU A 4 -1.95 7.97 -1.01
N ALA A 5 -1.71 6.78 -1.57
CA ALA A 5 -2.53 6.20 -2.64
C ALA A 5 -3.96 5.95 -2.17
N LEU A 6 -4.12 5.39 -0.97
CA LEU A 6 -5.40 5.00 -0.41
C LEU A 6 -6.05 6.11 0.43
N GLY A 7 -5.39 7.25 0.62
CA GLY A 7 -5.86 8.33 1.48
C GLY A 7 -6.04 7.90 2.93
N TRP A 8 -5.19 6.99 3.42
CA TRP A 8 -5.13 6.54 4.81
C TRP A 8 -4.32 7.53 5.63
N SER A 9 -4.92 8.69 5.87
CA SER A 9 -4.33 9.79 6.64
C SER A 9 -5.39 10.80 7.05
N THR A 10 -5.09 11.61 8.06
CA THR A 10 -5.89 12.79 8.43
C THR A 10 -5.37 13.99 7.65
N TYR A 11 -6.25 14.62 6.86
CA TYR A 11 -5.89 15.74 5.99
C TYR A 11 -5.84 17.08 6.75
N GLY A 12 -4.86 17.93 6.43
CA GLY A 12 -4.71 19.24 7.04
C GLY A 12 -4.00 19.15 8.39
N VAL A 13 -4.71 19.39 9.50
CA VAL A 13 -4.11 19.26 10.83
C VAL A 13 -4.11 17.77 11.22
N GLY A 14 -3.13 17.03 10.70
CA GLY A 14 -3.04 15.59 10.86
C GLY A 14 -1.72 15.01 10.34
N ASP A 15 -1.62 13.69 10.37
CA ASP A 15 -0.44 12.90 10.00
C ASP A 15 0.00 13.08 8.53
N GLN A 16 -0.87 13.61 7.67
CA GLN A 16 -0.51 13.95 6.28
C GLN A 16 0.46 15.13 6.19
N MET A 17 0.39 16.10 7.12
CA MET A 17 1.16 17.32 7.06
C MET A 17 2.51 17.21 7.75
N SER A 18 3.52 17.79 7.11
CA SER A 18 4.89 17.91 7.60
C SER A 18 5.61 18.99 6.80
N HIS A 19 6.81 19.39 7.25
CA HIS A 19 7.69 20.25 6.44
C HIS A 19 8.32 19.45 5.29
N TYR A 20 8.71 18.21 5.56
CA TYR A 20 9.34 17.31 4.60
C TYR A 20 9.00 15.86 4.93
N ASN A 21 8.51 15.09 3.96
CA ASN A 21 8.12 13.70 4.11
C ASN A 21 9.14 12.77 3.42
N VAL A 22 9.99 12.13 4.20
CA VAL A 22 11.03 11.20 3.72
C VAL A 22 10.47 9.89 3.19
N ASN A 23 9.29 9.47 3.67
CA ASN A 23 8.65 8.19 3.31
C ASN A 23 7.59 8.33 2.22
N GLY A 24 7.34 9.56 1.73
CA GLY A 24 6.30 9.84 0.74
C GLY A 24 6.45 8.99 -0.54
N GLY A 25 7.68 8.75 -0.97
CA GLY A 25 8.02 7.95 -2.15
C GLY A 25 8.13 6.43 -1.94
N VAL A 26 8.07 5.93 -0.70
CA VAL A 26 8.31 4.51 -0.38
C VAL A 26 6.98 3.75 -0.18
N PRO A 27 6.69 2.67 -0.94
CA PRO A 27 5.53 1.82 -0.70
C PRO A 27 5.69 1.00 0.58
N LYS A 28 4.58 0.66 1.23
CA LYS A 28 4.58 0.04 2.56
C LYS A 28 5.15 -1.38 2.51
N THR A 29 4.93 -2.09 1.41
CA THR A 29 5.57 -3.38 1.11
C THR A 29 7.10 -3.31 1.08
N LEU A 30 7.70 -2.16 0.77
CA LEU A 30 9.16 -1.98 0.73
C LEU A 30 9.76 -1.58 2.09
N ILE A 31 9.01 -0.89 2.95
CA ILE A 31 9.51 -0.38 4.25
C ILE A 31 10.17 -1.49 5.08
N GLN A 32 9.51 -2.65 5.18
CA GLN A 32 10.05 -3.79 5.95
C GLN A 32 11.41 -4.28 5.42
N HIS A 33 11.64 -4.21 4.11
CA HIS A 33 12.91 -4.63 3.52
C HIS A 33 14.00 -3.58 3.70
N LEU A 34 13.64 -2.29 3.75
CA LEU A 34 14.59 -1.23 4.10
C LEU A 34 15.07 -1.39 5.55
N ILE A 35 14.18 -1.70 6.49
CA ILE A 35 14.56 -1.95 7.88
C ILE A 35 15.48 -3.18 7.97
N ARG A 36 15.12 -4.30 7.31
CA ARG A 36 15.98 -5.49 7.24
C ARG A 36 17.35 -5.20 6.63
N TRP A 37 17.38 -4.34 5.60
CA TRP A 37 18.64 -3.92 4.98
C TRP A 37 19.50 -3.11 5.93
N VAL A 38 18.92 -2.17 6.70
CA VAL A 38 19.65 -1.39 7.72
C VAL A 38 20.17 -2.30 8.84
N ILE A 39 19.40 -3.29 9.28
CA ILE A 39 19.88 -4.28 10.25
C ILE A 39 21.07 -5.05 9.67
N GLY A 40 20.96 -5.51 8.43
CA GLY A 40 22.01 -6.28 7.76
C GLY A 40 23.24 -5.49 7.33
N SER A 41 23.16 -4.15 7.25
CA SER A 41 24.30 -3.30 6.88
C SER A 41 25.29 -3.12 8.04
N GLY A 42 24.81 -3.24 9.29
CA GLY A 42 25.64 -3.06 10.49
C GLY A 42 26.19 -1.64 10.65
N GLU A 43 25.55 -0.64 10.01
CA GLU A 43 25.98 0.77 10.10
C GLU A 43 25.71 1.41 11.47
N PHE A 44 24.81 0.80 12.26
CA PHE A 44 24.48 1.22 13.63
C PHE A 44 24.92 0.15 14.63
N ASP A 45 24.99 0.54 15.91
CA ASP A 45 25.32 -0.37 17.00
C ASP A 45 24.34 -1.56 17.07
N ASP A 46 24.83 -2.72 17.52
CA ASP A 46 24.06 -3.98 17.58
C ASP A 46 22.73 -3.83 18.35
N GLU A 47 22.70 -2.98 19.38
CA GLU A 47 21.48 -2.68 20.16
C GLU A 47 20.37 -2.08 19.27
N VAL A 48 20.74 -1.19 18.33
CA VAL A 48 19.79 -0.61 17.37
C VAL A 48 19.25 -1.71 16.46
N GLY A 49 20.11 -2.62 15.99
CA GLY A 49 19.70 -3.77 15.18
C GLY A 49 18.67 -4.65 15.89
N VAL A 50 18.87 -4.95 17.17
CA VAL A 50 17.93 -5.73 18.00
C VAL A 50 16.58 -5.02 18.12
N ILE A 51 16.57 -3.71 18.37
CA ILE A 51 15.34 -2.93 18.48
C ILE A 51 14.59 -2.90 17.13
N LEU A 52 15.30 -2.66 16.02
CA LEU A 52 14.69 -2.65 14.70
C LEU A 52 14.10 -4.02 14.31
N GLN A 53 14.76 -5.11 14.71
CA GLN A 53 14.23 -6.46 14.55
C GLN A 53 12.95 -6.65 15.39
N SER A 54 12.93 -6.16 16.63
CA SER A 54 11.72 -6.16 17.47
C SER A 54 10.57 -5.38 16.83
N VAL A 55 10.84 -4.25 16.17
CA VAL A 55 9.82 -3.47 15.43
C VAL A 55 9.25 -4.27 14.26
N LEU A 56 10.07 -5.05 13.55
CA LEU A 56 9.60 -5.91 12.45
C LEU A 56 8.77 -7.11 12.92
N ASP A 57 9.11 -7.65 14.10
CA ASP A 57 8.42 -8.82 14.66
C ASP A 57 7.11 -8.44 15.37
N THR A 58 6.96 -7.17 15.74
CA THR A 58 5.74 -6.62 16.34
C THR A 58 4.70 -6.34 15.26
N GLU A 59 3.46 -6.75 15.50
CA GLU A 59 2.34 -6.46 14.60
C GLU A 59 2.10 -4.94 14.52
N ILE A 60 2.03 -4.40 13.30
CA ILE A 60 1.86 -2.96 13.06
C ILE A 60 0.39 -2.59 13.30
N THR A 61 0.10 -2.05 14.49
CA THR A 61 -1.21 -1.46 14.83
C THR A 61 -1.20 0.07 14.67
N PRO A 62 -2.31 0.71 14.23
CA PRO A 62 -2.43 2.17 14.18
C PRO A 62 -2.55 2.85 15.55
N GLU A 63 -2.76 2.11 16.63
CA GLU A 63 -3.02 2.68 17.95
C GLU A 63 -1.72 2.95 18.71
N LEU A 64 -1.58 4.20 19.19
CA LEU A 64 -0.50 4.64 20.09
C LEU A 64 -0.80 4.34 21.57
N VAL A 65 -1.99 3.80 21.86
CA VAL A 65 -2.47 3.50 23.20
C VAL A 65 -2.54 1.98 23.32
N PRO A 66 -2.12 1.37 24.46
CA PRO A 66 -2.35 -0.04 24.68
C PRO A 66 -3.85 -0.31 24.56
N THR A 67 -4.24 -1.20 23.64
CA THR A 67 -5.61 -1.73 23.58
C THR A 67 -5.94 -2.37 24.92
N GLY A 68 -7.11 -2.05 25.48
CA GLY A 68 -7.63 -2.76 26.65
C GLY A 68 -7.86 -4.25 26.33
N GLU A 69 -7.93 -5.11 27.35
CA GLU A 69 -8.02 -6.58 27.21
C GLU A 69 -9.18 -7.10 26.33
N ASP A 70 -10.14 -6.23 25.95
CA ASP A 70 -11.35 -6.57 25.19
C ASP A 70 -11.54 -5.79 23.86
N GLU A 71 -10.57 -4.98 23.38
CA GLU A 71 -10.72 -4.21 22.13
C GLU A 71 -10.00 -4.85 20.93
N GLU A 72 -10.74 -5.10 19.84
CA GLU A 72 -10.17 -5.57 18.57
C GLU A 72 -9.22 -4.51 17.98
N ILE A 73 -7.95 -4.91 17.81
CA ILE A 73 -6.89 -4.11 17.18
C ILE A 73 -7.37 -3.62 15.80
N GLN A 74 -7.59 -2.31 15.63
CA GLN A 74 -8.02 -1.75 14.34
C GLN A 74 -6.88 -1.76 13.33
N SER A 75 -6.64 -2.86 12.60
CA SER A 75 -5.64 -2.89 11.53
C SER A 75 -6.03 -1.98 10.35
N SER A 76 -5.08 -1.18 9.84
CA SER A 76 -5.31 -0.37 8.62
C SER A 76 -5.69 -1.24 7.42
N GLU A 77 -5.07 -2.42 7.30
CA GLU A 77 -5.36 -3.38 6.22
C GLU A 77 -6.77 -3.96 6.31
N ALA A 78 -7.42 -3.95 7.49
CA ALA A 78 -8.81 -4.34 7.60
C ALA A 78 -9.75 -3.37 6.85
N LYS A 79 -9.39 -2.08 6.75
CA LYS A 79 -10.21 -1.07 6.06
C LYS A 79 -9.82 -0.86 4.61
N VAL A 80 -8.54 -0.93 4.29
CA VAL A 80 -8.05 -0.64 2.93
C VAL A 80 -7.58 -1.88 2.16
N GLY A 81 -7.59 -3.05 2.78
CA GLY A 81 -7.08 -4.28 2.20
C GLY A 81 -5.58 -4.47 2.42
N PRO A 82 -5.07 -5.66 2.11
CA PRO A 82 -3.65 -5.98 2.30
C PRO A 82 -2.79 -5.13 1.35
N TYR A 83 -1.73 -4.52 1.89
CA TYR A 83 -0.85 -3.64 1.12
C TYR A 83 -0.14 -4.38 -0.03
N SER A 84 0.00 -5.71 0.05
CA SER A 84 0.48 -6.55 -1.06
C SER A 84 -0.36 -6.38 -2.33
N LEU A 85 -1.68 -6.43 -2.23
CA LEU A 85 -2.60 -6.23 -3.36
C LEU A 85 -2.73 -4.75 -3.74
N GLN A 86 -2.72 -3.86 -2.74
CA GLN A 86 -2.88 -2.42 -2.99
C GLN A 86 -1.64 -1.82 -3.67
N ASP A 87 -0.43 -2.19 -3.24
CA ASP A 87 0.82 -1.74 -3.87
C ASP A 87 1.00 -2.36 -5.26
N PHE A 88 0.55 -3.61 -5.46
CA PHE A 88 0.50 -4.23 -6.78
C PHE A 88 -0.37 -3.41 -7.75
N SER A 89 -1.61 -3.11 -7.33
CA SER A 89 -2.55 -2.31 -8.13
C SER A 89 -2.02 -0.90 -8.40
N LEU A 90 -1.46 -0.25 -7.37
CA LEU A 90 -0.84 1.06 -7.48
C LEU A 90 0.27 1.08 -8.52
N PHE A 91 1.15 0.09 -8.53
CA PHE A 91 2.24 0.03 -9.49
C PHE A 91 1.71 -0.06 -10.93
N GLN A 92 0.75 -0.96 -11.19
CA GLN A 92 0.21 -1.15 -12.54
C GLN A 92 -0.52 0.11 -13.04
N VAL A 93 -1.25 0.79 -12.16
CA VAL A 93 -1.92 2.05 -12.46
C VAL A 93 -0.92 3.17 -12.72
N LEU A 94 0.00 3.40 -11.79
CA LEU A 94 0.87 4.57 -11.83
C LEU A 94 1.89 4.47 -12.95
N ARG A 95 2.39 3.26 -13.23
CA ARG A 95 3.41 3.04 -14.25
C ARG A 95 2.84 2.86 -15.65
N TYR A 96 1.72 2.15 -15.79
CA TYR A 96 1.21 1.70 -17.09
C TYR A 96 -0.21 2.16 -17.41
N GLY A 97 -0.97 2.67 -16.42
CA GLY A 97 -2.36 3.03 -16.63
C GLY A 97 -3.24 1.85 -17.05
N PHE A 98 -2.90 0.62 -16.63
CA PHE A 98 -3.67 -0.56 -17.01
C PHE A 98 -5.10 -0.52 -16.45
N SER A 99 -6.00 -1.15 -17.21
CA SER A 99 -7.39 -1.32 -16.81
C SER A 99 -7.52 -2.34 -15.66
N PRO A 100 -8.59 -2.26 -14.83
CA PRO A 100 -8.78 -3.14 -13.69
C PRO A 100 -8.82 -4.62 -14.06
N SER A 101 -9.47 -4.97 -15.17
CA SER A 101 -9.52 -6.35 -15.66
C SER A 101 -8.11 -6.92 -15.91
N LYS A 102 -7.23 -6.11 -16.52
CA LYS A 102 -5.82 -6.48 -16.71
C LYS A 102 -5.07 -6.58 -15.38
N ILE A 103 -5.31 -5.66 -14.45
CA ILE A 103 -4.65 -5.69 -13.13
C ILE A 103 -5.07 -6.95 -12.36
N ALA A 104 -6.36 -7.28 -12.34
CA ALA A 104 -6.88 -8.48 -11.68
C ALA A 104 -6.32 -9.76 -12.30
N PHE A 105 -6.23 -9.83 -13.63
CA PHE A 105 -5.60 -10.95 -14.32
C PHE A 105 -4.14 -11.14 -13.89
N LEU A 106 -3.35 -10.06 -13.88
CA LEU A 106 -1.95 -10.10 -13.47
C LEU A 106 -1.79 -10.47 -11.98
N ALA A 107 -2.63 -9.88 -11.12
CA ALA A 107 -2.61 -10.15 -9.68
C ALA A 107 -2.97 -11.61 -9.40
N TRP A 108 -4.00 -12.15 -10.06
CA TRP A 108 -4.43 -13.53 -9.86
C TRP A 108 -3.32 -14.51 -10.22
N HIS A 109 -2.66 -14.33 -11.38
CA HIS A 109 -1.52 -15.15 -11.76
C HIS A 109 -0.31 -15.04 -10.83
N ALA A 110 -0.16 -13.92 -10.12
CA ALA A 110 0.94 -13.71 -9.18
C ALA A 110 0.64 -14.23 -7.77
N TRP A 111 -0.62 -14.24 -7.34
CA TRP A 111 -1.00 -14.41 -5.93
C TRP A 111 -1.94 -15.59 -5.65
N SER A 112 -2.52 -16.24 -6.66
CA SER A 112 -3.51 -17.31 -6.41
C SER A 112 -2.92 -18.58 -5.82
N ASP A 113 -1.63 -18.82 -6.07
CA ASP A 113 -0.91 -20.03 -5.67
C ASP A 113 0.44 -19.63 -5.05
N PRO A 114 0.61 -19.76 -3.72
CA PRO A 114 1.79 -19.27 -3.01
C PRO A 114 3.04 -20.12 -3.29
N ASP A 115 2.87 -21.32 -3.86
CA ASP A 115 3.96 -22.23 -4.23
C ASP A 115 4.51 -21.95 -5.64
N ARG A 116 3.87 -21.05 -6.40
CA ARG A 116 4.33 -20.61 -7.73
C ARG A 116 5.09 -19.30 -7.66
N GLY A 117 6.17 -19.21 -8.44
CA GLY A 117 7.01 -18.01 -8.49
C GLY A 117 8.06 -17.97 -7.38
N GLY A 118 8.50 -16.77 -6.98
CA GLY A 118 9.53 -16.57 -5.97
C GLY A 118 9.11 -15.55 -4.93
N TRP A 119 9.41 -15.82 -3.67
CA TRP A 119 9.20 -14.89 -2.57
C TRP A 119 10.47 -14.10 -2.26
N PRO A 120 10.36 -12.80 -1.92
CA PRO A 120 11.50 -12.05 -1.43
C PRO A 120 12.05 -12.64 -0.12
N PRO A 121 13.31 -12.35 0.23
CA PRO A 121 13.85 -12.67 1.56
C PRO A 121 13.00 -12.04 2.67
N GLY A 122 12.92 -12.71 3.83
CA GLY A 122 12.18 -12.22 4.99
C GLY A 122 10.69 -12.59 5.02
N PHE A 123 10.26 -13.54 4.18
CA PHE A 123 8.92 -14.14 4.20
C PHE A 123 8.98 -15.63 4.61
N PRO A 124 8.80 -15.95 5.91
CA PRO A 124 8.60 -17.31 6.38
C PRO A 124 7.41 -17.98 5.68
N GLU A 125 7.42 -19.31 5.54
CA GLU A 125 6.37 -20.05 4.82
C GLU A 125 4.95 -19.73 5.32
N GLY A 126 4.76 -19.59 6.64
CA GLY A 126 3.47 -19.21 7.23
C GLY A 126 3.01 -17.77 6.98
N LYS A 127 3.85 -16.91 6.38
CA LYS A 127 3.54 -15.51 6.04
C LYS A 127 3.48 -15.29 4.52
N ARG A 128 3.20 -16.33 3.75
CA ARG A 128 3.07 -16.30 2.27
C ARG A 128 1.59 -16.43 1.89
N PRO A 129 0.84 -15.31 1.82
CA PRO A 129 -0.60 -15.38 1.54
C PRO A 129 -0.87 -15.80 0.10
N ALA A 130 -2.01 -16.46 -0.08
CA ALA A 130 -2.65 -16.67 -1.37
C ALA A 130 -3.95 -15.87 -1.41
N TYR A 131 -4.25 -15.25 -2.54
CA TYR A 131 -5.49 -14.46 -2.71
C TYR A 131 -6.35 -15.04 -3.82
N SER A 132 -7.61 -15.31 -3.50
CA SER A 132 -8.62 -15.71 -4.48
C SER A 132 -8.94 -14.57 -5.46
N LEU A 133 -9.49 -14.90 -6.62
CA LEU A 133 -9.96 -13.89 -7.58
C LEU A 133 -11.01 -12.97 -6.95
N LYS A 134 -11.87 -13.51 -6.09
CA LYS A 134 -12.89 -12.77 -5.35
C LYS A 134 -12.28 -11.71 -4.42
N GLU A 135 -11.24 -12.06 -3.67
CA GLU A 135 -10.51 -11.12 -2.81
C GLU A 135 -9.80 -10.05 -3.64
N ILE A 136 -9.13 -10.44 -4.71
CA ILE A 136 -8.45 -9.51 -5.63
C ILE A 136 -9.46 -8.52 -6.21
N ARG A 137 -10.60 -9.01 -6.69
CA ARG A 137 -11.69 -8.18 -7.23
C ARG A 137 -12.20 -7.20 -6.19
N HIS A 138 -12.49 -7.67 -4.97
CA HIS A 138 -12.97 -6.83 -3.88
C HIS A 138 -11.99 -5.70 -3.56
N TRP A 139 -10.71 -6.04 -3.35
CA TRP A 139 -9.70 -5.05 -2.98
C TRP A 139 -9.36 -4.10 -4.12
N LEU A 140 -9.54 -4.51 -5.37
CA LEU A 140 -9.41 -3.64 -6.54
C LEU A 140 -10.58 -2.64 -6.66
N GLN A 141 -11.79 -3.00 -6.23
CA GLN A 141 -12.91 -2.04 -6.11
C GLN A 141 -12.60 -0.98 -5.05
N VAL A 142 -12.11 -1.41 -3.89
CA VAL A 142 -11.66 -0.50 -2.82
C VAL A 142 -10.53 0.40 -3.33
N PHE A 143 -9.53 -0.16 -4.00
CA PHE A 143 -8.45 0.60 -4.63
C PHE A 143 -9.01 1.66 -5.57
N ALA A 144 -9.87 1.28 -6.53
CA ALA A 144 -10.38 2.19 -7.55
C ALA A 144 -11.16 3.36 -6.95
N GLN A 145 -12.08 3.07 -6.03
CA GLN A 145 -12.88 4.08 -5.33
C GLN A 145 -11.98 5.04 -4.54
N ARG A 146 -10.97 4.50 -3.85
CA ARG A 146 -10.10 5.30 -2.99
C ARG A 146 -9.10 6.10 -3.81
N PHE A 147 -8.37 5.47 -4.71
CA PHE A 147 -7.25 6.06 -5.45
C PHE A 147 -7.72 7.17 -6.40
N TYR A 148 -8.76 6.92 -7.19
CA TYR A 148 -9.17 7.83 -8.27
C TYR A 148 -10.19 8.88 -7.87
N SER A 149 -10.91 8.68 -6.76
CA SER A 149 -11.93 9.61 -6.29
C SER A 149 -11.62 10.17 -4.91
N PHE A 150 -11.62 9.33 -3.88
CA PHE A 150 -11.58 9.80 -2.49
C PHE A 150 -10.26 10.46 -2.07
N SER A 151 -9.11 9.94 -2.50
CA SER A 151 -7.81 10.29 -1.89
C SER A 151 -7.09 11.45 -2.57
N GLN A 152 -7.52 11.86 -3.78
CA GLN A 152 -6.77 12.83 -4.57
C GLN A 152 -6.66 14.20 -3.91
N PHE A 153 -7.72 14.69 -3.25
CA PHE A 153 -7.68 15.98 -2.57
C PHE A 153 -6.59 16.03 -1.48
N LYS A 154 -6.36 14.91 -0.77
CA LYS A 154 -5.30 14.81 0.25
C LYS A 154 -3.91 14.91 -0.36
N ARG A 155 -3.76 14.48 -1.62
CA ARG A 155 -2.48 14.54 -2.34
C ARG A 155 -2.20 15.89 -2.97
N SER A 156 -3.24 16.66 -3.27
CA SER A 156 -3.11 17.98 -3.92
C SER A 156 -2.30 18.99 -3.09
N ALA A 157 -2.27 18.83 -1.76
CA ALA A 157 -1.48 19.66 -0.84
C ALA A 157 -0.38 18.86 -0.10
N LEU A 158 0.41 18.05 -0.84
CA LEU A 158 1.48 17.27 -0.22
C LEU A 158 2.73 18.09 0.14
N PRO A 159 3.34 17.84 1.31
CA PRO A 159 4.68 18.28 1.66
C PRO A 159 5.74 17.93 0.62
N ASN A 160 6.93 18.49 0.77
CA ASN A 160 8.08 18.15 -0.07
C ASN A 160 8.62 16.77 0.35
N GLY A 161 9.24 16.05 -0.58
CA GLY A 161 9.77 14.71 -0.35
C GLY A 161 10.30 14.09 -1.64
N PRO A 162 11.24 13.13 -1.56
CA PRO A 162 11.85 12.53 -2.74
C PRO A 162 10.96 11.43 -3.35
N LYS A 163 11.05 11.30 -4.68
CA LYS A 163 10.60 10.10 -5.39
C LYS A 163 11.63 8.98 -5.18
N VAL A 164 11.17 7.75 -4.99
CA VAL A 164 12.04 6.59 -4.75
C VAL A 164 11.87 5.51 -5.83
N SER A 165 10.64 5.03 -6.05
CA SER A 165 10.38 3.94 -7.02
C SER A 165 10.38 4.42 -8.48
N HIS A 166 10.89 3.57 -9.38
CA HIS A 166 10.75 3.75 -10.83
C HIS A 166 9.29 3.63 -11.31
N GLY A 167 8.43 3.00 -10.51
CA GLY A 167 6.98 2.94 -10.75
C GLY A 167 6.31 4.31 -10.70
N GLY A 168 6.93 5.29 -10.02
CA GLY A 168 6.40 6.65 -9.87
C GLY A 168 6.26 7.07 -8.41
N SER A 169 5.86 8.33 -8.22
CA SER A 169 5.44 8.94 -6.96
C SER A 169 4.05 9.54 -7.11
N LEU A 170 3.46 10.02 -6.00
CA LEU A 170 2.12 10.61 -6.01
C LEU A 170 2.12 12.12 -5.75
N SER A 171 3.24 12.80 -6.01
CA SER A 171 3.30 14.25 -5.91
C SER A 171 2.47 14.89 -7.03
N PRO A 172 1.60 15.88 -6.73
CA PRO A 172 0.87 16.66 -7.74
C PRO A 172 1.80 17.54 -8.59
N ARG A 173 3.04 17.73 -8.14
CA ARG A 173 4.11 18.44 -8.83
C ARG A 173 4.98 17.52 -9.69
N GLY A 174 4.76 16.21 -9.63
CA GLY A 174 5.56 15.18 -10.27
C GLY A 174 4.71 14.23 -11.11
N ASP A 175 4.79 12.93 -10.80
CA ASP A 175 4.29 11.87 -11.68
C ASP A 175 2.75 11.75 -11.73
N TRP A 176 2.01 12.27 -10.74
CA TRP A 176 0.55 12.09 -10.66
C TRP A 176 -0.22 13.42 -10.63
N ARG A 177 -0.77 13.81 -11.79
CA ARG A 177 -1.58 15.02 -11.96
C ARG A 177 -3.02 14.61 -12.24
N ALA A 178 -3.87 14.68 -11.22
CA ALA A 178 -5.28 14.27 -11.32
C ALA A 178 -6.22 15.28 -10.62
N PRO A 179 -7.47 15.42 -11.11
CA PRO A 179 -8.50 16.26 -10.49
C PRO A 179 -8.93 15.72 -9.11
N SER A 180 -9.23 16.62 -8.17
CA SER A 180 -9.62 16.24 -6.79
C SER A 180 -11.12 15.90 -6.64
N ASP A 181 -11.90 16.12 -7.70
CA ASP A 181 -13.36 16.11 -7.76
C ASP A 181 -13.90 15.09 -8.78
N MET A 182 -13.08 14.13 -9.20
CA MET A 182 -13.45 13.10 -10.17
C MET A 182 -14.07 11.86 -9.50
N SER A 183 -15.02 11.22 -10.20
CA SER A 183 -15.61 9.93 -9.80
C SER A 183 -14.83 8.74 -10.37
N ALA A 184 -14.75 7.64 -9.61
CA ALA A 184 -14.16 6.37 -10.05
C ALA A 184 -15.13 5.48 -10.85
N ARG A 185 -16.32 5.98 -11.20
CA ARG A 185 -17.45 5.21 -11.78
C ARG A 185 -17.05 4.29 -12.93
N ILE A 186 -16.23 4.76 -13.88
CA ILE A 186 -15.88 3.97 -15.06
C ILE A 186 -15.03 2.74 -14.71
N TRP A 187 -14.17 2.83 -13.70
CA TRP A 187 -13.40 1.68 -13.24
C TRP A 187 -14.26 0.69 -12.48
N LEU A 188 -15.14 1.16 -11.61
CA LEU A 188 -16.07 0.28 -10.89
C LEU A 188 -16.98 -0.49 -11.86
N ALA A 189 -17.51 0.19 -12.88
CA ALA A 189 -18.33 -0.44 -13.91
C ALA A 189 -17.56 -1.48 -14.74
N GLU A 190 -16.28 -1.24 -15.03
CA GLU A 190 -15.43 -2.24 -15.70
C GLU A 190 -15.19 -3.46 -14.81
N ILE A 191 -14.88 -3.24 -13.52
CA ILE A 191 -14.68 -4.35 -12.55
C ILE A 191 -15.94 -5.21 -12.45
N GLU A 192 -17.11 -4.59 -12.41
CA GLU A 192 -18.39 -5.31 -12.36
C GLU A 192 -18.68 -6.12 -13.62
N ARG A 193 -18.34 -5.57 -14.79
CA ARG A 193 -18.63 -6.19 -16.09
C ARG A 193 -17.64 -7.29 -16.46
N ASP A 194 -16.34 -7.06 -16.23
CA ASP A 194 -15.27 -7.82 -16.86
C ASP A 194 -14.48 -8.73 -15.89
N ILE A 195 -14.71 -8.63 -14.57
CA ILE A 195 -14.04 -9.46 -13.56
C ILE A 195 -15.08 -10.38 -12.87
N PRO A 196 -14.95 -11.71 -13.01
CA PRO A 196 -15.85 -12.68 -12.38
C PRO A 196 -15.98 -12.47 -10.86
N ALA A 197 -17.21 -12.59 -10.35
CA ALA A 197 -17.50 -12.46 -8.93
C ALA A 197 -17.21 -13.75 -8.13
N GLU A 198 -17.17 -14.88 -8.82
CA GLU A 198 -16.84 -16.22 -8.34
C GLU A 198 -15.75 -16.84 -9.22
#